data_AF-A0A6B2T029-F1
#
_entry.id   AF-A0A6B2T029-F1
#
_cell.length_a   1.000
_cell.length_b   1.000
_cell.length_c   1.000
_cell.angle_alpha   90.00
_cell.angle_beta   90.00
_cell.angle_gamma   90.00
#
_symmetry.space_group_name_H-M   'P 1'
#
loop_
_entity.id
_entity.type
_entity.pdbx_description
1 polymer ?
#
loop_
_entity_poly.entity_id
_entity_poly.type
_entity_poly.pdbx_seq_one_letter_code
_entity_poly.pdbx_strand_id
1 'polypeptide(L)'
;ESIAGNQRLAELLSLPGGGGGVPLPRQGGDHAESAHSEEALSACALSVEELDRSADDLRELLDESVASAERQLFDLRTAAADDSRILGALGDGGLLPPGPDVLATVEFLGEHGIPALPGWRYLAQAVDPADHARVL
;
A
#
# COMPACT_ATOMS: atom_id res chain seq x y z
N GLU A 1 -15.47 34.21 -3.09
CA GLU A 1 -14.92 33.15 -3.96
C GLU A 1 -14.88 31.85 -3.18
N SER A 2 -15.47 30.77 -3.71
CA SER A 2 -15.62 29.49 -3.01
C SER A 2 -14.36 28.64 -3.16
N ILE A 3 -13.78 28.17 -2.05
CA ILE A 3 -12.57 27.33 -1.98
C ILE A 3 -12.86 25.87 -2.41
N ALA A 4 -14.13 25.53 -2.65
CA ALA A 4 -14.65 24.17 -2.85
C ALA A 4 -14.19 23.43 -4.12
N GLY A 5 -13.33 24.00 -4.96
CA GLY A 5 -12.73 23.30 -6.10
C GLY A 5 -11.54 22.39 -5.74
N ASN A 6 -11.01 22.46 -4.52
CA ASN A 6 -9.77 21.74 -4.16
C ASN A 6 -10.04 20.31 -3.69
N GLN A 7 -10.13 19.38 -4.65
CA GLN A 7 -10.15 17.92 -4.46
C GLN A 7 -9.14 17.43 -3.41
N ARG A 8 -7.95 18.04 -3.39
CA ARG A 8 -6.85 17.72 -2.47
C ARG A 8 -7.20 17.99 -1.00
N LEU A 9 -8.08 18.95 -0.72
CA LEU A 9 -8.50 19.28 0.65
C LEU A 9 -9.47 18.23 1.20
N ALA A 10 -10.39 17.74 0.36
CA ALA A 10 -11.31 16.67 0.72
C ALA A 10 -10.59 15.34 0.98
N GLU A 11 -9.57 15.03 0.16
CA GLU A 11 -8.70 13.86 0.37
C GLU A 11 -7.89 13.97 1.66
N LEU A 12 -7.35 15.16 1.98
CA LEU A 12 -6.60 15.38 3.22
C LEU A 12 -7.46 15.32 4.48
N LEU A 13 -8.70 15.80 4.41
CA LEU A 13 -9.65 15.76 5.52
C LEU A 13 -10.34 14.39 5.67
N SER A 14 -10.08 13.44 4.77
CA SER A 14 -10.76 12.13 4.74
C SER A 14 -12.27 12.22 4.93
N LEU A 15 -12.88 13.32 4.47
CA LEU A 15 -14.32 13.40 4.32
C LEU A 15 -14.70 12.27 3.36
N PRO A 16 -15.78 11.50 3.63
CA PRO A 16 -16.15 10.38 2.79
C PRO A 16 -16.33 10.88 1.36
N GLY A 17 -15.31 10.66 0.54
CA GLY A 17 -15.28 11.06 -0.85
C GLY A 17 -16.40 10.31 -1.54
N GLY A 18 -17.45 11.03 -1.93
CA GLY A 18 -18.50 10.49 -2.76
C GLY A 18 -17.89 10.01 -4.08
N GLY A 19 -17.68 8.71 -4.21
CA GLY A 19 -17.20 8.13 -5.48
C GLY A 19 -16.42 6.83 -5.43
N GLY A 20 -16.33 6.13 -4.30
CA GLY A 20 -15.84 4.74 -4.25
C GLY A 20 -16.94 3.72 -4.53
N GLY A 21 -17.59 3.77 -5.69
CA GLY A 21 -18.66 2.83 -6.07
C GLY A 21 -18.28 1.97 -7.27
N VAL A 22 -18.12 0.67 -7.06
CA VAL A 22 -17.85 -0.35 -8.09
C VAL A 22 -18.85 -0.25 -9.26
N PRO A 23 -18.42 -0.28 -10.54
CA PRO A 23 -19.35 -0.16 -11.67
C PRO A 23 -20.24 -1.41 -11.81
N LEU A 24 -21.52 -1.29 -11.46
CA LEU A 24 -22.58 -2.21 -11.90
C LEU A 24 -23.08 -1.80 -13.30
N PRO A 25 -23.54 -2.73 -14.16
CA PRO A 25 -23.89 -2.40 -15.54
C PRO A 25 -25.21 -1.63 -15.63
N ARG A 26 -25.18 -0.56 -16.42
CA ARG A 26 -26.30 0.37 -16.67
C ARG A 26 -27.45 -0.32 -17.42
N GLN A 27 -28.68 -0.14 -16.93
CA GLN A 27 -29.90 -0.30 -17.71
C GLN A 27 -30.72 0.98 -17.59
N GLY A 28 -31.19 1.48 -18.74
CA GLY A 28 -31.47 2.89 -19.01
C GLY A 28 -32.67 3.53 -18.31
N GLY A 29 -32.62 4.87 -18.25
CA GLY A 29 -33.68 5.74 -17.77
C GLY A 29 -33.21 7.20 -17.76
N ASP A 30 -33.82 8.03 -18.61
CA ASP A 30 -33.40 9.36 -19.01
C ASP A 30 -33.53 10.47 -17.94
N HIS A 31 -32.57 11.41 -18.00
CA HIS A 31 -32.72 12.85 -17.81
C HIS A 31 -33.55 13.38 -16.62
N ALA A 32 -33.06 13.18 -15.39
CA ALA A 32 -33.46 14.00 -14.23
C ALA A 32 -32.37 14.19 -13.14
N GLU A 33 -31.10 13.84 -13.40
CA GLU A 33 -30.05 13.79 -12.36
C GLU A 33 -29.07 14.97 -12.35
N SER A 34 -29.05 15.82 -13.38
CA SER A 34 -28.07 16.93 -13.46
C SER A 34 -28.37 18.12 -12.54
N ALA A 35 -29.64 18.37 -12.18
CA ALA A 35 -29.98 19.49 -11.29
C ALA A 35 -29.68 19.16 -9.81
N HIS A 36 -29.85 17.89 -9.41
CA HIS A 36 -29.55 17.45 -8.05
C HIS A 36 -28.05 17.28 -7.77
N SER A 37 -27.23 17.16 -8.82
CA SER A 37 -25.78 17.01 -8.68
C SER A 37 -25.09 18.34 -8.35
N GLU A 38 -25.51 19.44 -8.96
CA GLU A 38 -24.95 20.78 -8.69
C GLU A 38 -25.41 21.34 -7.33
N GLU A 39 -26.65 21.10 -6.93
CA GLU A 39 -27.19 21.51 -5.63
C GLU A 39 -26.59 20.69 -4.48
N ALA A 40 -26.33 19.39 -4.67
CA ALA A 40 -25.64 18.55 -3.69
C ALA A 40 -24.13 18.87 -3.57
N LEU A 41 -23.48 19.26 -4.68
CA LEU A 41 -22.11 19.78 -4.68
C LEU A 41 -22.04 21.16 -4.03
N SER A 42 -23.06 22.02 -4.22
CA SER A 42 -23.16 23.31 -3.55
C SER A 42 -23.47 23.18 -2.05
N ALA A 43 -24.18 22.13 -1.63
CA ALA A 43 -24.36 21.80 -0.21
C ALA A 43 -23.10 21.19 0.43
N CYS A 44 -22.16 20.68 -0.37
CA CYS A 44 -20.83 20.23 0.09
C CYS A 44 -19.77 21.36 0.09
N ALA A 45 -20.08 22.52 -0.48
CA ALA A 45 -19.18 23.66 -0.53
C ALA A 45 -19.40 24.54 0.71
N LEU A 46 -18.47 24.47 1.67
CA LEU A 46 -18.47 25.35 2.84
C LEU A 46 -18.40 26.82 2.39
N SER A 47 -19.38 27.64 2.78
CA SER A 47 -19.30 29.10 2.64
C SER A 47 -18.24 29.67 3.58
N VAL A 48 -17.80 30.91 3.36
CA VAL A 48 -16.77 31.55 4.19
C VAL A 48 -17.25 31.71 5.64
N GLU A 49 -18.51 32.09 5.84
CA GLU A 49 -19.11 32.23 7.15
C GLU A 49 -19.31 30.89 7.88
N GLU A 50 -19.53 29.80 7.15
CA GLU A 50 -19.55 28.45 7.71
C GLU A 50 -18.14 27.97 8.05
N LEU A 51 -17.16 28.27 7.20
CA LEU A 51 -15.75 27.96 7.44
C LEU A 51 -15.23 28.69 8.69
N ASP A 52 -15.51 29.98 8.84
CA ASP A 52 -15.12 30.76 10.02
C ASP A 52 -15.79 30.22 11.30
N ARG A 53 -17.05 29.78 11.20
CA ARG A 53 -17.77 29.18 12.32
C ARG A 53 -17.20 27.82 12.73
N SER A 54 -16.74 27.04 11.76
CA SER A 54 -16.20 25.69 11.95
C SER A 54 -14.67 25.64 12.02
N ALA A 55 -13.99 26.80 12.07
CA ALA A 55 -12.54 26.88 11.93
C ALA A 55 -11.80 26.13 13.05
N ASP A 56 -12.26 26.25 14.30
CA ASP A 56 -11.65 25.56 15.44
C ASP A 56 -11.88 24.05 15.38
N ASP A 57 -13.10 23.61 15.02
CA ASP A 57 -13.42 22.18 14.87
C ASP A 57 -12.61 21.55 13.72
N LEU A 58 -12.50 22.23 12.58
CA LEU A 58 -11.70 21.77 11.45
C LEU A 58 -10.21 21.70 11.80
N ARG A 59 -9.73 22.63 12.63
CA ARG A 59 -8.37 22.60 13.13
C ARG A 59 -8.13 21.38 14.03
N GLU A 60 -9.05 21.08 14.95
CA GLU A 60 -8.95 19.90 15.81
C GLU A 60 -8.97 18.60 14.98
N LEU A 61 -9.87 18.50 14.00
CA LEU A 61 -9.92 17.37 13.07
C LEU A 61 -8.64 17.22 12.26
N LEU A 62 -8.06 18.33 11.80
CA LEU A 62 -6.78 18.32 11.09
C LEU A 62 -5.64 17.86 12.00
N ASP A 63 -5.56 18.39 13.22
CA ASP A 63 -4.54 17.99 14.20
C ASP A 63 -4.65 16.50 14.54
N GLU A 64 -5.88 15.97 14.69
CA GLU A 64 -6.11 14.53 14.89
C GLU A 64 -5.72 13.69 13.66
N SER A 65 -6.06 14.16 12.46
CA SER A 65 -5.70 13.48 11.21
C SER A 65 -4.18 13.44 11.00
N VAL A 66 -3.48 14.53 11.31
CA VAL A 66 -2.02 14.62 11.25
C VAL A 66 -1.41 13.67 12.26
N ALA A 67 -1.88 13.71 13.51
CA ALA A 67 -1.38 12.79 14.55
C ALA A 67 -1.63 11.32 14.19
N SER A 68 -2.75 11.00 13.54
CA SER A 68 -3.06 9.67 13.04
C SER A 68 -2.11 9.25 11.91
N ALA A 69 -1.92 10.12 10.92
CA ALA A 69 -1.02 9.88 9.79
C ALA A 69 0.44 9.72 10.25
N GLU A 70 0.89 10.52 11.22
CA GLU A 70 2.24 10.40 11.79
C GLU A 70 2.46 9.06 12.48
N ARG A 71 1.47 8.57 13.25
CA ARG A 71 1.51 7.22 13.84
C ARG A 71 1.59 6.14 12.76
N GLN A 72 0.74 6.21 11.74
CA GLN A 72 0.77 5.27 10.61
C GLN A 72 2.12 5.29 9.88
N LEU A 73 2.72 6.46 9.69
CA LEU A 73 4.02 6.60 9.04
C LEU A 73 5.13 5.99 9.88
N PHE A 74 5.05 6.12 11.22
CA PHE A 74 5.97 5.46 12.13
C PHE A 74 5.86 3.93 12.04
N ASP A 75 4.65 3.38 12.03
CA ASP A 75 4.40 1.95 11.90
C ASP A 75 4.94 1.41 10.57
N LEU A 76 4.66 2.10 9.46
CA LEU A 76 5.14 1.73 8.13
C LEU A 76 6.68 1.78 8.03
N ARG A 77 7.31 2.81 8.61
CA ARG A 77 8.78 2.90 8.66
C ARG A 77 9.39 1.78 9.49
N THR A 78 8.74 1.38 10.58
CA THR A 78 9.18 0.29 11.44
C THR A 78 9.08 -1.04 10.71
N ALA A 79 7.96 -1.31 10.03
CA ALA A 79 7.78 -2.50 9.20
C ALA A 79 8.81 -2.55 8.06
N ALA A 80 9.02 -1.45 7.34
CA ALA A 80 10.00 -1.39 6.25
C ALA A 80 11.45 -1.59 6.74
N ALA A 81 11.78 -1.11 7.94
CA ALA A 81 13.08 -1.34 8.55
C ALA A 81 13.27 -2.82 8.95
N ASP A 82 12.22 -3.48 9.43
CA ASP A 82 12.25 -4.91 9.75
C ASP A 82 12.36 -5.77 8.49
N ASP A 83 11.58 -5.47 7.45
CA ASP A 83 11.68 -6.10 6.14
C ASP A 83 13.09 -5.95 5.55
N SER A 84 13.68 -4.76 5.66
CA SER A 84 15.06 -4.52 5.20
C SER A 84 16.07 -5.36 5.99
N ARG A 85 15.86 -5.58 7.29
CA ARG A 85 16.69 -6.45 8.11
C ARG A 85 16.54 -7.92 7.69
N ILE A 86 15.30 -8.37 7.43
CA ILE A 86 15.00 -9.72 6.95
C ILE A 86 15.65 -9.94 5.58
N LEU A 87 15.43 -9.04 4.63
CA LEU A 87 16.03 -9.10 3.29
C LEU A 87 17.56 -9.05 3.35
N GLY A 88 18.14 -8.25 4.24
CA GLY A 88 19.59 -8.20 4.46
C GLY A 88 20.18 -9.48 5.07
N ALA A 89 19.37 -10.28 5.77
CA ALA A 89 19.76 -11.60 6.28
C ALA A 89 19.69 -12.68 5.19
N LEU A 90 18.99 -12.42 4.08
CA LEU A 90 19.06 -13.26 2.89
C LEU A 90 20.42 -13.00 2.20
N GLY A 91 21.14 -14.08 1.90
CA GLY A 91 22.40 -14.05 1.16
C GLY A 91 22.21 -13.86 -0.34
N ASP A 92 23.19 -14.31 -1.11
CA ASP A 92 23.30 -14.08 -2.56
C ASP A 92 22.03 -14.41 -3.36
N GLY A 93 21.40 -13.36 -3.88
CA GLY A 93 20.19 -13.45 -4.70
C GLY A 93 18.88 -13.34 -3.93
N GLY A 94 18.88 -12.87 -2.68
CA GLY A 94 17.67 -12.79 -1.85
C GLY A 94 17.24 -14.15 -1.32
N LEU A 95 18.19 -15.05 -1.12
CA LEU A 95 17.95 -16.41 -0.66
C LEU A 95 18.72 -16.67 0.64
N LEU A 96 18.15 -17.49 1.54
CA LEU A 96 18.83 -17.85 2.78
C LEU A 96 20.23 -18.41 2.52
N PRO A 97 21.26 -17.99 3.27
CA PRO A 97 22.59 -18.57 3.12
C PRO A 97 22.56 -20.08 3.38
N PRO A 98 23.35 -20.88 2.64
CA PRO A 98 23.40 -22.33 2.89
C PRO A 98 23.95 -22.58 4.30
N GLY A 99 23.37 -23.54 5.01
CA GLY A 99 23.92 -24.00 6.28
C GLY A 99 25.36 -24.52 6.11
N PRO A 100 26.19 -24.48 7.16
CA PRO A 100 27.62 -24.82 7.07
C PRO A 100 27.85 -26.24 6.53
N ASP A 101 27.03 -27.21 6.94
CA ASP A 101 27.14 -28.60 6.48
C ASP A 101 26.79 -28.75 4.99
N VAL A 102 25.79 -28.01 4.51
CA VAL A 102 25.40 -27.99 3.09
C VAL A 102 26.51 -27.37 2.26
N LEU A 103 27.09 -26.25 2.73
CA LEU A 103 28.21 -25.59 2.07
C LEU A 103 29.43 -26.52 1.99
N ALA A 104 29.81 -27.16 3.11
CA ALA A 104 30.91 -28.11 3.16
C ALA A 104 30.69 -29.32 2.22
N THR A 105 29.46 -29.83 2.14
CA THR A 105 29.12 -30.94 1.24
C THR A 105 29.22 -30.52 -0.23
N VAL A 106 28.69 -29.34 -0.58
CA VAL A 106 28.75 -28.82 -1.96
C VAL A 106 30.20 -28.57 -2.37
N GLU A 107 31.02 -28.02 -1.48
CA GLU A 107 32.47 -27.82 -1.70
C GLU A 107 33.18 -29.16 -1.92
N PHE A 108 32.97 -30.13 -1.03
CA PHE A 108 33.54 -31.48 -1.15
C PHE A 108 33.18 -32.16 -2.49
N LEU A 109 31.92 -32.07 -2.91
CA LEU A 109 31.46 -32.61 -4.18
C LEU A 109 32.11 -31.88 -5.37
N GLY A 110 32.24 -30.55 -5.28
CA GLY A 110 32.91 -29.72 -6.28
C GLY A 110 34.39 -30.08 -6.47
N GLU A 111 35.12 -30.33 -5.38
CA GLU A 111 36.51 -30.81 -5.42
C GLU A 111 36.66 -32.14 -6.15
N HIS A 112 35.62 -32.98 -6.13
CA HIS A 112 35.58 -34.28 -6.80
C HIS A 112 34.97 -34.20 -8.21
N GLY A 113 34.72 -33.00 -8.72
CA GLY A 113 34.18 -32.77 -10.06
C GLY A 113 32.68 -33.10 -10.19
N ILE A 114 31.96 -33.22 -9.08
CA ILE A 114 30.52 -33.48 -9.06
C ILE A 114 29.79 -32.13 -8.88
N PRO A 115 29.05 -31.64 -9.89
CA PRO A 115 28.32 -30.39 -9.76
C PRO A 115 27.16 -30.55 -8.77
N ALA A 116 27.14 -29.71 -7.74
CA ALA A 116 26.10 -29.69 -6.73
C ALA A 116 25.66 -28.25 -6.43
N LEU A 117 24.38 -28.07 -6.10
CA LEU A 117 23.82 -26.79 -5.67
C LEU A 117 22.95 -27.03 -4.44
N PRO A 118 22.88 -26.05 -3.51
CA PRO A 118 21.89 -26.09 -2.43
C PRO A 118 20.46 -26.19 -2.98
N GLY A 119 19.59 -26.96 -2.34
CA GLY A 119 18.24 -27.25 -2.83
C GLY A 119 17.37 -26.00 -3.07
N TRP A 120 17.45 -25.00 -2.19
CA TRP A 120 16.74 -23.73 -2.36
C TRP A 120 17.26 -22.92 -3.57
N ARG A 121 18.55 -22.98 -3.90
CA ARG A 121 19.09 -22.37 -5.13
C ARG A 121 18.59 -23.07 -6.37
N TYR A 122 18.45 -24.39 -6.30
CA TYR A 122 17.88 -25.15 -7.41
C TYR A 122 16.43 -24.77 -7.65
N LEU A 123 15.59 -24.72 -6.60
CA LEU A 123 14.19 -24.30 -6.71
C LEU A 123 14.06 -22.89 -7.29
N ALA A 124 14.86 -21.94 -6.82
CA ALA A 124 14.84 -20.57 -7.31
C ALA A 124 15.23 -20.43 -8.79
N GLN A 125 16.03 -21.35 -9.33
CA GLN A 125 16.47 -21.35 -10.74
C GLN A 125 15.54 -22.15 -11.65
N ALA A 126 14.90 -23.20 -11.12
CA ALA A 126 14.21 -24.21 -11.92
C ALA A 126 12.67 -24.14 -11.84
N VAL A 127 12.10 -23.46 -10.85
CA VAL A 127 10.65 -23.39 -10.61
C VAL A 127 10.18 -21.94 -10.69
N ASP A 128 9.06 -21.69 -11.38
CA ASP A 128 8.42 -20.37 -11.39
C ASP A 128 8.01 -19.97 -9.96
N PRO A 129 8.23 -18.72 -9.52
CA PRO A 129 7.84 -18.27 -8.19
C PRO A 129 6.36 -18.54 -7.82
N ALA A 130 5.45 -18.49 -8.80
CA ALA A 130 4.04 -18.79 -8.59
C ALA A 130 3.78 -20.26 -8.22
N ASP A 131 4.69 -21.16 -8.60
CA ASP A 131 4.59 -22.59 -8.35
C ASP A 131 5.41 -23.07 -7.13
N HIS A 132 6.20 -22.19 -6.49
CA HIS A 132 7.05 -22.55 -5.33
C HIS A 132 6.25 -23.19 -4.18
N ALA A 133 5.02 -22.72 -3.93
CA ALA A 133 4.15 -23.26 -2.88
C ALA A 133 3.69 -24.71 -3.11
N ARG A 134 3.85 -25.26 -4.32
CA ARG A 134 3.52 -26.66 -4.62
C ARG A 134 4.68 -27.62 -4.36
N VAL A 135 5.88 -27.09 -4.14
CA VAL A 135 7.15 -27.84 -4.02
C VAL A 135 7.76 -27.72 -2.62
N LEU A 136 7.28 -26.78 -1.80
CA LEU A 136 7.62 -26.59 -0.39
C LEU A 136 6.64 -27.36 0.52
#